data_AF-A0AAD8C2U3-F1
#
_entry.id   AF-A0AAD8C2U3-F1
#
_cell.length_a   1.000
_cell.length_b   1.000
_cell.length_c   1.000
_cell.angle_alpha   90.00
_cell.angle_beta   90.00
_cell.angle_gamma   90.00
#
_symmetry.space_group_name_H-M   'P 1'
#
loop_
_entity.id
_entity.type
_entity.pdbx_description
1 polymer ?
#
loop_
_entity_poly.entity_id
_entity_poly.type
_entity_poly.pdbx_seq_one_letter_code
_entity_poly.pdbx_strand_id
1 'polypeptide(L)'
;MSGFLTFEMDTLILEEKINEARSKFERACQQIVLLDQKIKDLEIRYKRAVKNKKNSFRYNLRLRLSVVTGVKMMYHHYASTKADELSRLRRLAPTTVEAE
;
A
#
# COMPACT_ATOMS: atom_id res chain seq x y z
N MET A 1 -37.67 -17.54 8.90
CA MET A 1 -37.44 -16.16 8.40
C MET A 1 -36.23 -15.48 9.02
N SER A 2 -35.88 -15.70 10.31
CA SER A 2 -34.70 -15.05 10.92
C SER A 2 -33.35 -15.46 10.30
N GLY A 3 -33.17 -16.73 9.92
CA GLY A 3 -31.90 -17.23 9.35
C GLY A 3 -31.53 -16.71 7.96
N PHE A 4 -32.51 -16.23 7.18
CA PHE A 4 -32.28 -15.64 5.86
C PHE A 4 -31.71 -14.21 5.99
N LEU A 5 -32.29 -13.42 6.91
CA LEU A 5 -31.82 -12.06 7.20
C LEU A 5 -30.41 -12.06 7.81
N THR A 6 -30.06 -13.06 8.63
CA THR A 6 -28.69 -13.17 9.18
C THR A 6 -27.66 -13.48 8.10
N PHE A 7 -27.99 -14.37 7.15
CA PHE A 7 -27.10 -14.72 6.04
C PHE A 7 -26.87 -13.55 5.07
N GLU A 8 -27.92 -12.78 4.78
CA GLU A 8 -27.83 -11.58 3.95
C GLU A 8 -26.95 -10.51 4.61
N MET A 9 -27.10 -10.31 5.93
CA MET A 9 -26.24 -9.40 6.70
C MET A 9 -24.78 -9.86 6.74
N ASP A 10 -24.51 -11.15 6.93
CA ASP A 10 -23.14 -11.69 6.92
C ASP A 10 -22.46 -11.48 5.56
N THR A 11 -23.22 -11.58 4.46
CA THR A 11 -22.72 -11.36 3.09
C THR A 11 -22.36 -9.88 2.87
N LEU A 12 -23.22 -8.95 3.30
CA LEU A 12 -22.96 -7.52 3.20
C LEU A 12 -21.72 -7.08 4.01
N ILE A 13 -21.59 -7.60 5.24
CA ILE A 13 -20.42 -7.31 6.10
C ILE A 13 -19.13 -7.83 5.46
N LEU A 14 -19.18 -9.00 4.81
CA LEU A 14 -18.03 -9.57 4.13
C LEU A 14 -17.62 -8.73 2.90
N GLU A 15 -18.59 -8.27 2.13
CA GLU A 15 -18.35 -7.40 0.98
C GLU A 15 -17.75 -6.05 1.40
N GLU A 16 -18.26 -5.44 2.47
CA GLU A 16 -17.71 -4.21 3.03
C GLU A 16 -16.23 -4.40 3.44
N LYS A 17 -15.91 -5.50 4.12
CA LYS A 17 -14.52 -5.84 4.50
C LYS A 17 -13.61 -6.02 3.29
N ILE A 18 -14.10 -6.67 2.22
CA ILE A 18 -13.36 -6.83 0.96
C ILE A 18 -13.07 -5.46 0.34
N ASN A 19 -14.06 -4.58 0.28
CA ASN A 19 -13.93 -3.25 -0.28
C ASN A 19 -12.97 -2.38 0.54
N GLU A 20 -13.04 -2.46 1.87
CA GLU A 20 -12.13 -1.74 2.75
C GLU A 20 -10.68 -2.22 2.59
N ALA A 21 -10.45 -3.55 2.58
CA ALA A 21 -9.12 -4.13 2.39
C ALA A 21 -8.53 -3.76 1.03
N ARG A 22 -9.35 -3.80 -0.04
CA ARG A 22 -8.97 -3.37 -1.39
C ARG A 22 -8.58 -1.89 -1.44
N SER A 23 -9.40 -1.01 -0.88
CA SER A 23 -9.14 0.43 -0.83
C SER A 23 -7.83 0.74 -0.10
N LYS A 24 -7.57 0.07 1.02
CA LYS A 24 -6.31 0.19 1.78
C LYS A 24 -5.10 -0.29 0.96
N PHE A 25 -5.24 -1.41 0.24
CA PHE A 25 -4.19 -1.93 -0.64
C PHE A 25 -3.86 -0.95 -1.77
N GLU A 26 -4.87 -0.47 -2.49
CA GLU A 26 -4.69 0.46 -3.61
C GLU A 26 -4.03 1.76 -3.16
N ARG A 27 -4.47 2.32 -2.02
CA ARG A 27 -3.83 3.50 -1.41
C ARG A 27 -2.37 3.22 -1.05
N ALA A 28 -2.04 2.06 -0.51
CA ALA A 28 -0.65 1.70 -0.21
C ALA A 28 0.20 1.64 -1.49
N CYS A 29 -0.31 1.05 -2.57
CA CYS A 29 0.36 1.05 -3.88
C CYS A 29 0.58 2.46 -4.42
N GLN A 30 -0.41 3.35 -4.31
CA GLN A 30 -0.26 4.75 -4.70
C GLN A 30 0.84 5.45 -3.88
N GLN A 31 0.90 5.23 -2.57
CA GLN A 31 1.95 5.80 -1.72
C GLN A 31 3.35 5.28 -2.12
N ILE A 32 3.48 4.01 -2.48
CA ILE A 32 4.75 3.45 -2.97
C ILE A 32 5.23 4.20 -4.23
N VAL A 33 4.33 4.46 -5.19
CA VAL A 33 4.66 5.19 -6.42
C VAL A 33 5.10 6.63 -6.11
N LEU A 34 4.38 7.32 -5.23
CA LEU A 34 4.74 8.69 -4.82
C LEU A 34 6.10 8.75 -4.10
N LEU A 35 6.37 7.79 -3.22
CA LEU A 35 7.65 7.70 -2.52
C LEU A 35 8.79 7.37 -3.48
N ASP A 36 8.55 6.55 -4.50
CA ASP A 36 9.54 6.24 -5.54
C ASP A 36 9.95 7.49 -6.33
N GLN A 37 8.97 8.32 -6.72
CA GLN A 37 9.24 9.62 -7.36
C GLN A 37 10.04 10.53 -6.43
N LYS A 38 9.68 10.60 -5.15
CA LYS A 38 10.40 11.42 -4.16
C LYS A 38 11.85 10.95 -3.95
N ILE A 39 12.10 9.63 -3.99
CA ILE A 39 13.46 9.06 -3.92
C ILE A 39 14.27 9.51 -5.13
N LYS A 40 13.73 9.36 -6.35
CA LYS A 40 14.40 9.79 -7.59
C LYS A 40 14.80 11.27 -7.54
N ASP A 41 13.90 12.14 -7.08
CA ASP A 41 14.20 13.57 -6.92
C ASP A 41 15.30 13.85 -5.90
N LEU A 42 15.27 13.15 -4.76
CA LEU A 42 16.30 13.27 -3.72
C LEU A 42 17.66 12.77 -4.22
N GLU A 43 17.70 11.69 -5.00
CA GLU A 43 18.93 11.17 -5.61
C GLU A 43 19.53 12.16 -6.61
N ILE A 44 18.71 12.80 -7.45
CA ILE A 44 19.17 13.85 -8.37
C ILE A 44 19.80 15.01 -7.59
N ARG A 45 19.13 15.48 -6.53
CA ARG A 45 19.65 16.56 -5.67
C ARG A 45 20.94 16.14 -4.97
N TYR A 46 21.02 14.89 -4.52
CA TYR A 46 22.21 14.33 -3.88
C TYR A 46 23.40 14.29 -4.83
N LYS A 47 23.21 13.78 -6.07
CA LYS A 47 24.23 13.76 -7.11
C LYS A 47 24.75 15.18 -7.41
N ARG A 48 23.87 16.17 -7.49
CA ARG A 48 24.25 17.60 -7.64
C ARG A 48 25.04 18.13 -6.44
N ALA A 49 24.65 17.77 -5.22
CA ALA A 49 25.35 18.17 -4.00
C ALA A 49 26.78 17.60 -3.93
N VAL A 50 26.96 16.35 -4.36
CA VAL A 50 28.26 15.68 -4.48
C VAL A 50 29.14 16.42 -5.49
N LYS A 51 28.61 16.70 -6.69
CA LYS A 51 29.34 17.44 -7.74
C LYS A 51 29.83 18.81 -7.25
N ASN A 52 29.00 19.50 -6.46
CA ASN A 52 29.29 20.85 -5.96
C ASN A 52 30.03 20.86 -4.60
N LYS A 53 30.53 19.72 -4.10
CA LYS A 53 31.25 19.58 -2.83
C LYS A 53 30.51 20.15 -1.60
N LYS A 54 29.17 20.13 -1.60
CA LYS A 54 28.34 20.66 -0.49
C LYS A 54 28.12 19.58 0.59
N ASN A 55 29.11 19.38 1.47
CA ASN A 55 29.16 18.26 2.42
C ASN A 55 27.97 18.19 3.41
N SER A 56 27.59 19.30 4.06
CA SER A 56 26.44 19.32 4.99
C SER A 56 25.12 19.03 4.28
N PHE A 57 24.97 19.53 3.05
CA PHE A 57 23.79 19.28 2.22
C PHE A 57 23.72 17.82 1.76
N ARG A 58 24.86 17.21 1.41
CA ARG A 58 24.97 15.77 1.10
C ARG A 58 24.50 14.92 2.28
N TYR A 59 24.95 15.22 3.50
CA TYR A 59 24.54 14.48 4.69
C TYR A 59 23.04 14.57 4.96
N ASN A 60 22.46 15.77 4.85
CA ASN A 60 21.03 15.98 5.03
C ASN A 60 20.20 15.21 3.98
N LEU A 61 20.64 15.23 2.72
CA LEU A 61 19.98 14.48 1.64
C LEU A 61 20.09 12.97 1.85
N ARG A 62 21.23 12.46 2.34
CA ARG A 62 21.40 11.03 2.67
C ARG A 62 20.45 10.58 3.78
N LEU A 63 20.29 11.39 4.83
CA LEU A 63 19.32 11.12 5.90
C LEU A 63 17.90 11.07 5.35
N ARG A 64 17.51 12.06 4.53
CA ARG A 64 16.18 12.09 3.90
C ARG A 64 15.93 10.89 3.01
N LEU A 65 16.92 10.49 2.19
CA LEU A 65 16.84 9.27 1.39
C LEU A 65 16.59 8.04 2.27
N SER A 66 17.35 7.90 3.35
CA SER A 66 17.22 6.75 4.27
C SER A 66 15.81 6.66 4.87
N VAL A 67 15.27 7.80 5.33
CA VAL A 67 13.91 7.86 5.89
C VAL A 67 12.85 7.53 4.84
N VAL A 68 12.90 8.15 3.66
CA VAL A 68 11.89 7.95 2.61
C VAL A 68 11.92 6.51 2.09
N THR A 69 13.10 5.92 1.91
CA THR A 69 13.24 4.51 1.53
C THR A 69 12.69 3.58 2.62
N GLY A 70 12.96 3.85 3.90
CA GLY A 70 12.38 3.08 5.01
C GLY A 70 10.85 3.11 5.00
N VAL A 71 10.25 4.30 4.82
CA VAL A 71 8.79 4.44 4.73
C VAL A 71 8.23 3.70 3.50
N LYS A 72 8.91 3.75 2.35
CA LYS A 72 8.51 2.99 1.15
C LYS A 72 8.48 1.48 1.44
N MET A 73 9.49 0.95 2.13
CA MET A 73 9.53 -0.46 2.53
C MET A 73 8.37 -0.82 3.46
N MET A 74 8.04 0.05 4.42
CA MET A 74 6.88 -0.17 5.29
C MET A 74 5.57 -0.24 4.49
N TYR A 75 5.39 0.60 3.47
CA TYR A 75 4.22 0.49 2.59
C TYR A 75 4.22 -0.78 1.75
N HIS A 76 5.38 -1.29 1.30
CA HIS A 76 5.45 -2.60 0.64
C HIS A 76 4.97 -3.72 1.58
N HIS A 77 5.43 -3.73 2.83
CA HIS A 77 4.96 -4.70 3.82
C HIS A 77 3.46 -4.57 4.07
N TYR A 78 2.96 -3.35 4.27
CA TYR A 78 1.54 -3.11 4.49
C TYR A 78 0.67 -3.53 3.29
N ALA A 79 1.10 -3.22 2.07
CA ALA A 79 0.43 -3.66 0.86
C ALA A 79 0.38 -5.19 0.78
N SER A 80 1.48 -5.89 1.09
CA SER A 80 1.51 -7.35 1.16
C SER A 80 0.48 -7.89 2.16
N THR A 81 0.46 -7.36 3.38
CA THR A 81 -0.51 -7.76 4.41
C THR A 81 -1.96 -7.56 3.94
N LYS A 82 -2.25 -6.47 3.23
CA LYS A 82 -3.60 -6.21 2.70
C LYS A 82 -3.96 -7.08 1.50
N ALA A 83 -3.00 -7.43 0.66
CA ALA A 83 -3.21 -8.41 -0.42
C ALA A 83 -3.53 -9.80 0.15
N ASP A 84 -2.84 -10.22 1.20
CA ASP A 84 -3.10 -11.49 1.89
C ASP A 84 -4.48 -11.51 2.55
N GLU A 85 -4.85 -10.40 3.22
CA GLU A 85 -6.18 -10.21 3.80
C GLU A 85 -7.28 -10.29 2.75
N LEU A 86 -7.12 -9.59 1.61
CA LEU A 86 -8.06 -9.63 0.50
C LEU A 86 -8.20 -11.05 -0.08
N SER A 87 -7.09 -11.76 -0.22
CA SER A 87 -7.07 -13.16 -0.71
C SER A 87 -7.74 -14.11 0.28
N ARG A 88 -7.68 -13.84 1.58
CA ARG A 88 -8.41 -14.59 2.61
C ARG A 88 -9.91 -14.29 2.55
N LEU A 89 -10.30 -13.02 2.50
CA LEU A 89 -11.71 -12.61 2.47
C LEU A 89 -12.42 -13.10 1.21
N ARG A 90 -11.75 -13.06 0.04
CA ARG A 90 -12.29 -13.60 -1.21
C ARG A 90 -12.53 -15.10 -1.19
N ARG A 91 -11.73 -15.87 -0.44
CA ARG A 91 -11.95 -17.31 -0.25
C ARG A 91 -13.13 -17.62 0.66
N LEU A 92 -13.50 -16.68 1.52
CA LEU A 92 -14.66 -16.78 2.41
C LEU A 92 -15.95 -16.31 1.72
N ALA A 93 -15.84 -15.49 0.67
CA ALA A 93 -16.97 -15.09 -0.12
C ALA A 93 -17.49 -16.32 -0.88
N PRO A 94 -18.77 -16.71 -0.73
CA PRO A 94 -19.34 -17.74 -1.58
C PRO A 94 -19.16 -17.28 -3.03
N THR A 95 -18.59 -18.14 -3.88
CA THR A 95 -18.42 -17.91 -5.31
C THR A 95 -19.78 -17.63 -5.96
N THR A 96 -20.16 -16.36 -6.01
CA THR A 96 -21.03 -15.79 -7.04
C THR A 96 -20.03 -15.17 -8.02
N VAL A 97 -19.77 -15.67 -9.23
CA VAL A 97 -20.63 -16.24 -10.25
C VAL A 97 -19.68 -16.91 -11.27
N GLU A 98 -19.95 -18.14 -11.70
CA GLU A 98 -19.80 -18.57 -13.10
C GLU A 98 -20.90 -19.61 -13.36
N ALA A 99 -22.12 -19.12 -13.59
CA ALA A 99 -23.13 -19.82 -14.36
C ALA A 99 -23.60 -18.82 -15.44
N GLU A 100 -23.21 -19.14 -16.67
CA GLU A 100 -23.57 -18.56 -17.98
C GLU A 100 -22.94 -17.23 -18.40
#